data_AF-A0A1D5REQ7-F1
#
_entry.id   AF-A0A1D5REQ7-F1
#
_cell.length_a   1.000
_cell.length_b   1.000
_cell.length_c   1.000
_cell.angle_alpha   90.00
_cell.angle_beta   90.00
_cell.angle_gamma   90.00
#
_symmetry.space_group_name_H-M   'P 1'
#
loop_
_entity.id
_entity.type
_entity.pdbx_description
1 polymer ?
#
loop_
_entity_poly.entity_id
_entity_poly.type
_entity_poly.pdbx_seq_one_letter_code
_entity_poly.pdbx_strand_id
1 'polypeptide(L)'
;MPLSTVALAMSGSGSGTDLAAFSPSLLHRPPLTVSIEDIQEVRMGHRTEGLEKFARDVPEDRCFSIVFKDQRNTLDLIAPSPADAQHWVLGLRKIIHHSGSMDQRQKLRHWIHSCLRKADKNKDNKMSFKELQNFLKELNIQVDDSYARKIFRECDRSQTDSLEDEEIEAFYKMLTQRVEIDRTFAEAAGSGETLSVDQLVTFLQHQQREEAAGPALALSLIERYEPSETAKAQRQMTKDGFLMYLLSADGSAFSLAHRRVYQDMGQPLSHYLVSSSHNTYLLEDQLAGPSSTEAYIRALCKGCRCLELDCWDGPNQEPIIYHGYTFTSKILFCDVLRAIRDYAFKASPYPVILSLENHCTLEQQRVMARHLQAILGPMLLNRQLDGVTNSLPSPEQLKGKILLKGKKLGGLLPPGGEGGPEATVVSDEDEAAEMEDEAVRSRVQHKPKCLPCPNH
;
A
#
# COMPACT_ATOMS: atom_id res chain seq x y z
N MET A 1 -21.31 -2.14 17.36
CA MET A 1 -21.37 -3.59 17.59
C MET A 1 -20.70 -3.88 18.93
N PRO A 2 -21.17 -4.83 19.76
CA PRO A 2 -20.55 -5.06 21.07
C PRO A 2 -19.15 -5.62 20.87
N LEU A 3 -18.19 -5.03 21.57
CA LEU A 3 -16.78 -5.44 21.61
C LEU A 3 -16.69 -6.88 22.13
N SER A 4 -16.50 -7.82 21.24
CA SER A 4 -16.24 -9.23 21.58
C SER A 4 -14.80 -9.37 22.06
N THR A 5 -14.60 -9.97 23.22
CA THR A 5 -13.30 -10.46 23.69
C THR A 5 -12.78 -11.49 22.67
N VAL A 6 -11.62 -11.21 22.07
CA VAL A 6 -10.95 -12.13 21.15
C VAL A 6 -9.86 -12.84 21.92
N ALA A 7 -9.96 -14.17 22.06
CA ALA A 7 -8.87 -14.98 22.58
C ALA A 7 -7.88 -15.23 21.43
N LEU A 8 -6.62 -14.90 21.67
CA LEU A 8 -5.55 -14.96 20.68
C LEU A 8 -4.61 -16.10 21.04
N ALA A 9 -4.44 -17.06 20.13
CA ALA A 9 -3.56 -18.21 20.34
C ALA A 9 -2.57 -18.30 19.18
N MET A 10 -1.27 -18.25 19.49
CA MET A 10 -0.21 -18.64 18.56
C MET A 10 -0.05 -20.16 18.66
N SER A 11 -0.51 -20.93 17.68
CA SER A 11 -0.29 -22.38 17.67
C SER A 11 1.15 -22.66 17.22
N GLY A 12 2.02 -22.92 18.20
CA GLY A 12 3.39 -23.37 17.98
C GLY A 12 3.48 -24.89 17.99
N SER A 13 3.68 -25.49 16.82
CA SER A 13 4.20 -26.85 16.70
C SER A 13 5.23 -26.88 15.56
N GLY A 14 6.52 -26.74 15.93
CA GLY A 14 7.67 -27.05 15.07
C GLY A 14 7.82 -26.23 13.79
N SER A 15 8.75 -25.26 13.81
CA SER A 15 9.25 -24.43 12.69
C SER A 15 8.23 -23.50 11.98
N GLY A 16 8.36 -22.19 12.24
CA GLY A 16 7.75 -21.09 11.48
C GLY A 16 6.34 -20.68 11.93
N THR A 17 6.23 -19.54 12.63
CA THR A 17 4.94 -18.94 13.04
C THR A 17 4.42 -17.99 11.96
N ASP A 18 3.62 -18.49 11.03
CA ASP A 18 3.21 -17.75 9.81
C ASP A 18 1.71 -17.43 9.71
N LEU A 19 0.94 -17.65 10.77
CA LEU A 19 -0.49 -17.33 10.81
C LEU A 19 -0.88 -16.70 12.16
N ALA A 20 -1.63 -15.60 12.12
CA ALA A 20 -2.34 -15.07 13.27
C ALA A 20 -3.81 -15.53 13.21
N ALA A 21 -4.26 -16.27 14.22
CA ALA A 21 -5.62 -16.78 14.33
C ALA A 21 -6.38 -16.04 15.45
N PHE A 22 -7.50 -15.42 15.10
CA PHE A 22 -8.37 -14.69 16.03
C PHE A 22 -9.65 -15.47 16.28
N SER A 23 -9.89 -15.86 17.53
CA SER A 23 -11.10 -16.59 17.92
C SER A 23 -12.07 -15.68 18.69
N PRO A 24 -13.30 -15.42 18.18
CA PRO A 24 -14.33 -14.72 18.94
C PRO A 24 -14.82 -15.61 20.09
N SER A 25 -14.82 -15.10 21.33
CA SER A 25 -15.14 -15.94 22.50
C SER A 25 -16.62 -16.31 22.67
N LEU A 26 -17.52 -15.92 21.76
CA LEU A 26 -18.98 -16.07 21.97
C LEU A 26 -19.81 -16.52 20.76
N LEU A 27 -19.20 -16.86 19.62
CA LEU A 27 -19.94 -17.39 18.47
C LEU A 27 -19.17 -18.57 17.87
N HIS A 28 -19.87 -19.64 17.48
CA HIS A 28 -19.37 -20.73 16.62
C HIS A 28 -19.04 -20.20 15.21
N ARG A 29 -18.17 -19.19 15.11
CA ARG A 29 -17.57 -18.73 13.86
C ARG A 29 -16.17 -19.32 13.75
N PRO A 30 -15.75 -19.73 12.55
CA PRO A 30 -14.38 -20.18 12.33
C PRO A 30 -13.39 -19.06 12.70
N PRO A 31 -12.20 -19.41 13.21
CA PRO A 31 -11.18 -18.43 13.57
C PRO A 31 -10.82 -17.58 12.36
N LEU A 32 -10.80 -16.26 12.53
CA LEU A 32 -10.33 -15.35 11.50
C LEU A 32 -8.83 -15.57 11.36
N THR A 33 -8.41 -16.07 10.21
CA THR A 33 -7.00 -16.33 9.91
C THR A 33 -6.52 -15.26 8.95
N VAL A 34 -5.42 -14.61 9.30
CA VAL A 34 -4.85 -13.50 8.51
C VAL A 34 -3.48 -13.93 8.00
N SER A 35 -3.24 -13.73 6.69
CA SER A 35 -1.92 -13.91 6.10
C SER A 35 -1.00 -12.78 6.54
N ILE A 36 0.21 -13.11 6.99
CA ILE A 36 1.24 -12.11 7.31
C ILE A 36 1.62 -11.29 6.08
N GLU A 37 1.54 -11.88 4.88
CA GLU A 37 1.87 -11.21 3.61
C GLU A 37 0.88 -10.09 3.26
N ASP A 38 -0.35 -10.17 3.76
CA ASP A 38 -1.41 -9.19 3.50
C ASP A 38 -1.33 -7.99 4.46
N ILE A 39 -0.50 -8.07 5.51
CA ILE A 39 -0.30 -7.00 6.48
C ILE A 39 0.63 -5.94 5.88
N GLN A 40 0.12 -4.71 5.78
CA GLN A 40 0.90 -3.54 5.38
C GLN A 40 1.71 -3.01 6.55
N GLU A 41 1.07 -2.79 7.69
CA GLU A 41 1.71 -2.25 8.89
C GLU A 41 0.92 -2.55 10.17
N VAL A 42 1.55 -2.30 11.32
CA VAL A 42 0.95 -2.40 12.65
C VAL A 42 1.15 -1.08 13.41
N ARG A 43 0.05 -0.45 13.82
CA ARG A 43 0.00 0.86 14.49
C ARG A 43 -0.32 0.66 15.98
N MET A 44 0.45 1.30 16.88
CA MET A 44 0.16 1.32 18.33
C MET A 44 -0.69 2.53 18.71
N GLY A 45 -1.57 2.36 19.70
CA GLY A 45 -2.46 3.40 20.21
C GLY A 45 -3.74 3.59 19.40
N HIS A 46 -4.46 4.65 19.71
CA HIS A 46 -5.66 5.06 18.98
C HIS A 46 -5.31 5.76 17.66
N ARG A 47 -4.68 5.03 16.74
CA ARG A 47 -4.20 5.57 15.44
C ARG A 47 -5.19 5.31 14.29
N THR A 48 -6.41 4.91 14.62
CA THR A 48 -7.50 4.62 13.69
C THR A 48 -8.78 5.25 14.22
N GLU A 49 -9.66 5.67 13.31
CA GLU A 49 -10.94 6.28 13.63
C GLU A 49 -11.83 5.36 14.50
N GLY A 50 -11.73 4.03 14.27
CA GLY A 50 -12.45 3.04 15.07
C GLY A 50 -12.04 3.05 16.54
N LEU A 51 -10.73 3.02 16.82
CA LEU A 51 -10.24 3.10 18.20
C LEU A 51 -10.49 4.47 18.84
N GLU A 52 -10.32 5.57 18.11
CA GLU A 52 -10.58 6.92 18.62
C GLU A 52 -12.06 7.17 18.98
N LYS A 53 -12.98 6.50 18.27
CA LYS A 53 -14.43 6.60 18.50
C LYS A 53 -14.95 5.61 19.55
N PHE A 54 -14.49 4.37 19.52
CA PHE A 54 -15.10 3.28 20.29
C PHE A 54 -14.27 2.78 21.47
N ALA A 55 -12.97 3.13 21.54
CA ALA A 55 -12.06 2.66 22.57
C ALA A 55 -11.37 3.81 23.33
N ARG A 56 -11.90 5.03 23.27
CA ARG A 56 -11.31 6.22 23.90
C ARG A 56 -11.04 6.07 25.41
N ASP A 57 -11.88 5.30 26.10
CA ASP A 57 -11.79 5.06 27.55
C ASP A 57 -10.74 3.99 27.92
N VAL A 58 -10.11 3.35 26.93
CA VAL A 58 -9.08 2.35 27.13
C VAL A 58 -7.70 3.02 27.03
N PRO A 59 -6.74 2.68 27.91
CA PRO A 59 -5.38 3.20 27.78
C PRO A 59 -4.76 2.92 26.40
N GLU A 60 -4.20 3.96 25.75
CA GLU A 60 -3.62 3.87 24.40
C GLU A 60 -2.54 2.78 24.30
N ASP A 61 -1.77 2.59 25.36
CA ASP A 61 -0.68 1.61 25.42
C ASP A 61 -1.18 0.15 25.38
N ARG A 62 -2.50 -0.08 25.52
CA ARG A 62 -3.15 -1.37 25.34
C ARG A 62 -3.76 -1.57 23.96
N CYS A 63 -3.85 -0.51 23.15
CA CYS A 63 -4.55 -0.55 21.87
C CYS A 63 -3.56 -0.65 20.71
N PHE A 64 -3.90 -1.41 19.68
CA PHE A 64 -3.14 -1.45 18.43
C PHE A 64 -4.02 -1.89 17.26
N SER A 65 -3.60 -1.55 16.04
CA SER A 65 -4.32 -1.87 14.81
C SER A 65 -3.42 -2.54 13.79
N ILE A 66 -3.98 -3.50 13.06
CA ILE A 66 -3.35 -4.14 11.90
C ILE A 66 -3.96 -3.55 10.64
N VAL A 67 -3.12 -3.01 9.76
CA VAL A 67 -3.51 -2.40 8.49
C VAL A 67 -3.17 -3.36 7.36
N PHE A 68 -4.14 -3.66 6.49
CA PHE A 68 -3.96 -4.57 5.36
C PHE A 68 -3.62 -3.81 4.06
N LYS A 69 -2.97 -4.51 3.12
CA LYS A 69 -2.53 -3.95 1.83
C LYS A 69 -3.66 -3.75 0.82
N ASP A 70 -4.73 -4.55 0.90
CA ASP A 70 -5.89 -4.42 0.04
C ASP A 70 -6.86 -3.35 0.58
N GLN A 71 -7.86 -2.95 -0.21
CA GLN A 71 -8.85 -1.93 0.21
C GLN A 71 -9.74 -2.36 1.40
N ARG A 72 -9.41 -3.45 2.10
CA ARG A 72 -10.15 -3.93 3.27
C ARG A 72 -9.77 -3.16 4.53
N ASN A 73 -10.73 -3.14 5.44
CA ASN A 73 -10.73 -2.40 6.70
C ASN A 73 -9.54 -2.72 7.61
N THR A 74 -9.15 -1.78 8.45
CA THR A 74 -8.23 -1.98 9.58
C THR A 74 -8.83 -2.93 10.62
N LEU A 75 -7.99 -3.78 11.21
CA LEU A 75 -8.37 -4.59 12.37
C LEU A 75 -7.89 -3.92 13.65
N ASP A 76 -8.83 -3.40 14.44
CA ASP A 76 -8.56 -2.72 15.71
C ASP A 76 -8.63 -3.70 16.88
N LEU A 77 -7.61 -3.69 17.75
CA LEU A 77 -7.40 -4.67 18.81
C LEU A 77 -7.08 -3.98 20.14
N ILE A 78 -7.59 -4.56 21.23
CA ILE A 78 -7.34 -4.13 22.60
C ILE A 78 -6.71 -5.29 23.35
N ALA A 79 -5.47 -5.14 23.78
CA ALA A 79 -4.75 -6.15 24.53
C ALA A 79 -5.17 -6.16 26.01
N PRO A 80 -5.01 -7.30 26.72
CA PRO A 80 -5.29 -7.39 28.16
C PRO A 80 -4.38 -6.48 29.01
N SER A 81 -3.12 -6.29 28.59
CA SER A 81 -2.15 -5.44 29.27
C SER A 81 -1.29 -4.63 28.27
N PRO A 82 -0.64 -3.54 28.71
CA PRO A 82 0.28 -2.78 27.86
C PRO A 82 1.46 -3.61 27.37
N ALA A 83 1.95 -4.52 28.22
CA ALA A 83 3.02 -5.44 27.87
C ALA A 83 2.59 -6.38 26.72
N ASP A 84 1.35 -6.88 26.75
CA ASP A 84 0.84 -7.74 25.68
C ASP A 84 0.72 -6.98 24.36
N ALA A 85 0.18 -5.75 24.37
CA ALA A 85 0.11 -4.93 23.16
C ALA A 85 1.50 -4.68 22.55
N GLN A 86 2.47 -4.35 23.40
CA GLN A 86 3.84 -4.13 22.98
C GLN A 86 4.49 -5.41 22.40
N HIS A 87 4.30 -6.57 23.05
CA HIS A 87 4.77 -7.85 22.53
C HIS A 87 4.17 -8.19 21.18
N TRP A 88 2.86 -7.95 20.99
CA TRP A 88 2.18 -8.19 19.73
C TRP A 88 2.72 -7.32 18.60
N VAL A 89 2.86 -6.02 18.84
CA VAL A 89 3.36 -5.11 17.80
C VAL A 89 4.81 -5.39 17.46
N LEU A 90 5.67 -5.64 18.45
CA LEU A 90 7.05 -6.01 18.20
C LEU A 90 7.16 -7.35 17.47
N GLY A 91 6.38 -8.34 17.88
CA GLY A 91 6.33 -9.66 17.26
C GLY A 91 5.89 -9.59 15.80
N LEU A 92 4.75 -8.96 15.51
CA LEU A 92 4.23 -8.80 14.16
C LEU A 92 5.18 -7.99 13.27
N ARG A 93 5.74 -6.88 13.76
CA ARG A 93 6.74 -6.10 13.00
C ARG A 93 7.98 -6.93 12.69
N LYS A 94 8.44 -7.75 13.64
CA LYS A 94 9.59 -8.64 13.44
C LYS A 94 9.28 -9.74 12.43
N ILE A 95 8.09 -10.35 12.45
CA ILE A 95 7.67 -11.37 11.50
C ILE A 95 7.51 -10.75 10.09
N ILE A 96 6.90 -9.57 9.96
CA ILE A 96 6.79 -8.84 8.69
C ILE A 96 8.17 -8.55 8.12
N HIS A 97 9.12 -8.09 8.96
CA HIS A 97 10.49 -7.85 8.56
C HIS A 97 11.22 -9.17 8.17
N HIS A 98 11.01 -10.24 8.93
CA HIS A 98 11.67 -11.52 8.73
C HIS A 98 11.15 -12.29 7.50
N SER A 99 9.85 -12.21 7.22
CA SER A 99 9.24 -12.69 5.97
C SER A 99 9.87 -12.01 4.75
N GLY A 100 10.18 -10.71 4.86
CA GLY A 100 11.01 -9.99 3.88
C GLY A 100 12.41 -10.61 3.68
N SER A 101 13.02 -11.14 4.74
CA SER A 101 14.40 -11.67 4.78
C SER A 101 14.57 -13.17 4.48
N MET A 102 13.50 -13.96 4.35
CA MET A 102 13.64 -15.40 4.07
C MET A 102 14.32 -15.64 2.71
N ASP A 103 15.20 -16.65 2.64
CA ASP A 103 15.82 -17.12 1.39
C ASP A 103 14.77 -17.78 0.48
N GLN A 104 14.88 -17.60 -0.83
CA GLN A 104 13.78 -17.88 -1.76
C GLN A 104 13.48 -19.37 -1.94
N ARG A 105 14.46 -20.27 -1.74
CA ARG A 105 14.21 -21.72 -1.72
C ARG A 105 13.38 -22.13 -0.50
N GLN A 106 13.59 -21.46 0.63
CA GLN A 106 12.76 -21.60 1.82
C GLN A 106 11.40 -20.97 1.59
N LYS A 107 11.29 -19.79 0.97
CA LYS A 107 10.00 -19.18 0.60
C LYS A 107 9.18 -20.09 -0.30
N LEU A 108 9.77 -20.66 -1.36
CA LEU A 108 9.06 -21.54 -2.29
C LEU A 108 8.69 -22.88 -1.64
N ARG A 109 9.61 -23.55 -0.95
CA ARG A 109 9.29 -24.81 -0.24
C ARG A 109 8.30 -24.58 0.91
N HIS A 110 8.49 -23.52 1.69
CA HIS A 110 7.58 -23.16 2.77
C HIS A 110 6.20 -22.79 2.22
N TRP A 111 6.12 -22.04 1.13
CA TRP A 111 4.88 -21.69 0.46
C TRP A 111 4.19 -22.94 -0.11
N ILE A 112 4.92 -23.83 -0.79
CA ILE A 112 4.40 -25.13 -1.25
C ILE A 112 3.87 -25.92 -0.05
N HIS A 113 4.66 -26.14 0.99
CA HIS A 113 4.23 -26.85 2.20
C HIS A 113 3.12 -26.12 2.98
N SER A 114 2.99 -24.80 2.87
CA SER A 114 1.93 -24.00 3.52
C SER A 114 0.61 -24.12 2.75
N CYS A 115 0.66 -23.99 1.42
CA CYS A 115 -0.48 -24.20 0.54
C CYS A 115 -0.95 -25.65 0.57
N LEU A 116 -0.04 -26.63 0.62
CA LEU A 116 -0.35 -28.04 0.83
C LEU A 116 -1.05 -28.27 2.18
N ARG A 117 -0.54 -27.68 3.27
CA ARG A 117 -1.18 -27.75 4.61
C ARG A 117 -2.55 -27.07 4.70
N LYS A 118 -2.81 -26.04 3.88
CA LYS A 118 -4.13 -25.39 3.79
C LYS A 118 -5.12 -26.21 2.97
N ALA A 119 -4.62 -26.87 1.93
CA ALA A 119 -5.41 -27.72 1.06
C ALA A 119 -5.76 -29.08 1.69
N ASP A 120 -4.87 -29.63 2.53
CA ASP A 120 -5.04 -30.84 3.34
C ASP A 120 -6.06 -30.57 4.48
N LYS A 121 -7.34 -30.87 4.20
CA LYS A 121 -8.44 -30.59 5.14
C LYS A 121 -8.60 -31.66 6.19
N ASN A 122 -8.19 -32.89 5.89
CA ASN A 122 -8.31 -34.04 6.78
C ASN A 122 -7.03 -34.25 7.64
N LYS A 123 -5.96 -33.51 7.37
CA LYS A 123 -4.65 -33.53 8.05
C LYS A 123 -3.95 -34.88 8.00
N ASP A 124 -4.14 -35.61 6.90
CA ASP A 124 -3.53 -36.93 6.72
C ASP A 124 -2.15 -36.87 6.03
N ASN A 125 -1.66 -35.66 5.70
CA ASN A 125 -0.45 -35.40 4.92
C ASN A 125 -0.48 -35.97 3.50
N LYS A 126 -1.67 -36.29 2.97
CA LYS A 126 -1.90 -36.72 1.60
C LYS A 126 -2.72 -35.67 0.87
N MET A 127 -2.71 -35.72 -0.46
CA MET A 127 -3.60 -34.88 -1.26
C MET A 127 -4.54 -35.73 -2.10
N SER A 128 -5.82 -35.74 -1.72
CA SER A 128 -6.87 -36.21 -2.62
C SER A 128 -7.04 -35.26 -3.80
N PHE A 129 -7.62 -35.74 -4.91
CA PHE A 129 -7.88 -34.90 -6.08
C PHE A 129 -8.74 -33.66 -5.75
N LYS A 130 -9.65 -33.77 -4.77
CA LYS A 130 -10.52 -32.67 -4.35
C LYS A 130 -9.76 -31.59 -3.58
N GLU A 131 -8.78 -32.00 -2.78
CA GLU A 131 -7.89 -31.08 -2.05
C GLU A 131 -6.93 -30.39 -3.01
N LEU A 132 -6.43 -31.13 -4.00
CA LEU A 132 -5.66 -30.58 -5.11
C LEU A 132 -6.42 -29.51 -5.90
N GLN A 133 -7.71 -29.73 -6.19
CA GLN A 133 -8.53 -28.70 -6.86
C GLN A 133 -8.71 -27.43 -6.01
N ASN A 134 -8.77 -27.58 -4.68
CA ASN A 134 -8.82 -26.42 -3.79
C ASN A 134 -7.46 -25.71 -3.74
N PHE A 135 -6.36 -26.47 -3.71
CA PHE A 135 -5.01 -25.95 -3.82
C PHE A 135 -4.83 -25.10 -5.09
N LEU A 136 -5.21 -25.62 -6.26
CA LEU A 136 -5.13 -24.88 -7.53
C LEU A 136 -5.94 -23.57 -7.52
N LYS A 137 -7.13 -23.59 -6.92
CA LYS A 137 -7.99 -22.40 -6.77
C LYS A 137 -7.38 -21.38 -5.81
N GLU A 138 -6.78 -21.82 -4.71
CA GLU A 138 -6.09 -20.92 -3.76
C GLU A 138 -4.86 -20.28 -4.39
N LEU A 139 -4.19 -20.98 -5.32
CA LEU A 139 -3.08 -20.45 -6.09
C LEU A 139 -3.52 -19.55 -7.27
N ASN A 140 -4.82 -19.35 -7.46
CA ASN A 140 -5.40 -18.65 -8.60
C ASN A 140 -4.94 -19.25 -9.96
N ILE A 141 -4.64 -20.55 -10.00
CA ILE A 141 -4.26 -21.25 -11.22
C ILE A 141 -5.53 -21.86 -11.81
N GLN A 142 -5.95 -21.33 -12.97
CA GLN A 142 -7.05 -21.92 -13.72
C GLN A 142 -6.53 -23.05 -14.61
N VAL A 143 -6.84 -24.27 -14.19
CA VAL A 143 -6.53 -25.49 -14.96
C VAL A 143 -7.83 -26.22 -15.25
N ASP A 144 -7.92 -26.77 -16.46
CA ASP A 144 -9.02 -27.66 -16.81
C ASP A 144 -9.00 -28.93 -15.93
N ASP A 145 -10.17 -29.28 -15.38
CA ASP A 145 -10.33 -30.40 -14.46
C ASP A 145 -9.87 -31.74 -15.08
N SER A 146 -10.00 -31.92 -16.40
CA SER A 146 -9.57 -33.15 -17.08
C SER A 146 -8.05 -33.23 -17.17
N TYR A 147 -7.38 -32.10 -17.40
CA TYR A 147 -5.92 -32.02 -17.42
C TYR A 147 -5.31 -32.21 -16.03
N ALA A 148 -5.87 -31.54 -15.01
CA ALA A 148 -5.44 -31.73 -13.62
C ALA A 148 -5.59 -33.20 -13.19
N ARG A 149 -6.70 -33.86 -13.58
CA ARG A 149 -6.97 -35.26 -13.25
C ARG A 149 -6.07 -36.23 -14.01
N LYS A 150 -5.64 -35.88 -15.22
CA LYS A 150 -4.63 -36.64 -15.98
C LYS A 150 -3.27 -36.61 -15.26
N ILE A 151 -2.77 -35.42 -14.92
CA ILE A 151 -1.46 -35.29 -14.24
C ILE A 151 -1.51 -35.96 -12.86
N PHE A 152 -2.60 -35.81 -12.12
CA PHE A 152 -2.78 -36.46 -10.81
C PHE A 152 -2.59 -37.97 -10.90
N ARG A 153 -3.26 -38.63 -11.86
CA ARG A 153 -3.11 -40.08 -12.09
C ARG A 153 -1.73 -40.49 -12.56
N GLU A 154 -1.04 -39.62 -13.29
CA GLU A 154 0.32 -39.87 -13.78
C GLU A 154 1.36 -39.80 -12.64
N CYS A 155 1.05 -39.02 -11.59
CA CYS A 155 1.89 -38.84 -10.42
C CYS A 155 1.58 -39.80 -9.27
N ASP A 156 0.34 -40.31 -9.16
CA ASP A 156 -0.08 -41.35 -8.21
C ASP A 156 0.51 -42.72 -8.59
N ARG A 157 1.80 -42.92 -8.30
CA ARG A 157 2.52 -44.18 -8.51
C ARG A 157 2.15 -45.22 -7.46
N SER A 158 1.76 -44.74 -6.28
CA SER A 158 1.31 -45.53 -5.13
C SER A 158 -0.08 -46.15 -5.36
N GLN A 159 -0.84 -45.65 -6.34
CA GLN A 159 -2.21 -46.06 -6.68
C GLN A 159 -3.18 -45.93 -5.50
N THR A 160 -2.96 -44.92 -4.67
CA THR A 160 -3.74 -44.69 -3.45
C THR A 160 -4.90 -43.72 -3.65
N ASP A 161 -5.10 -43.20 -4.88
CA ASP A 161 -6.02 -42.11 -5.20
C ASP A 161 -5.71 -40.84 -4.39
N SER A 162 -4.45 -40.69 -4.01
CA SER A 162 -3.89 -39.58 -3.24
C SER A 162 -2.41 -39.42 -3.59
N LEU A 163 -1.88 -38.20 -3.52
CA LEU A 163 -0.46 -37.94 -3.73
C LEU A 163 0.24 -37.80 -2.38
N GLU A 164 1.36 -38.49 -2.21
CA GLU A 164 2.21 -38.43 -1.02
C GLU A 164 3.63 -37.97 -1.37
N ASP A 165 4.26 -37.17 -0.51
CA ASP A 165 5.68 -36.78 -0.57
C ASP A 165 6.23 -36.47 -1.98
N GLU A 166 6.97 -37.42 -2.57
CA GLU A 166 7.66 -37.32 -3.86
C GLU A 166 6.67 -37.25 -5.05
N GLU A 167 5.47 -37.79 -4.90
CA GLU A 167 4.39 -37.73 -5.89
C GLU A 167 3.78 -36.33 -5.96
N ILE A 168 3.72 -35.62 -4.83
CA ILE A 168 3.33 -34.21 -4.78
C ILE A 168 4.37 -33.35 -5.50
N GLU A 169 5.66 -33.64 -5.30
CA GLU A 169 6.74 -32.93 -6.00
C GLU A 169 6.70 -33.19 -7.52
N ALA A 170 6.43 -34.44 -7.93
CA ALA A 170 6.25 -34.80 -9.34
C ALA A 170 5.05 -34.09 -9.96
N PHE A 171 3.90 -34.08 -9.27
CA PHE A 171 2.70 -33.39 -9.73
C PHE A 171 2.95 -31.90 -9.88
N TYR A 172 3.60 -31.28 -8.90
CA TYR A 172 3.93 -29.86 -8.96
C TYR A 172 4.86 -29.56 -10.15
N LYS A 173 5.92 -30.35 -10.35
CA LYS A 173 6.84 -30.19 -11.49
C LYS A 173 6.11 -30.26 -12.84
N MET A 174 5.15 -31.17 -12.98
CA MET A 174 4.33 -31.30 -14.18
C MET A 174 3.35 -30.14 -14.34
N LEU A 175 2.70 -29.71 -13.25
CA LEU A 175 1.76 -28.59 -13.23
C LEU A 175 2.45 -27.26 -13.58
N THR A 176 3.64 -27.03 -13.06
CA THR A 176 4.42 -25.80 -13.27
C THR A 176 5.39 -25.92 -14.44
N GLN A 177 5.31 -26.98 -15.23
CA GLN A 177 6.14 -27.12 -16.41
C GLN A 177 5.78 -26.03 -17.41
N ARG A 178 6.76 -25.21 -17.77
CA ARG A 178 6.60 -24.08 -18.68
C ARG A 178 7.49 -24.30 -19.90
N VAL A 179 6.89 -24.81 -20.97
CA VAL A 179 7.60 -25.16 -22.22
C VAL A 179 8.37 -23.98 -22.80
N GLU A 180 7.86 -22.76 -22.61
CA GLU A 180 8.54 -21.54 -23.01
C GLU A 180 9.80 -21.27 -22.19
N ILE A 181 9.82 -21.60 -20.90
CA ILE A 181 11.03 -21.51 -20.06
C ILE A 181 12.03 -22.59 -20.46
N ASP A 182 11.56 -23.80 -20.76
CA ASP A 182 12.39 -24.90 -21.25
C ASP A 182 13.12 -24.48 -22.53
N ARG A 183 12.38 -23.88 -23.47
CA ARG A 183 12.94 -23.37 -24.72
C ARG A 183 13.95 -22.25 -24.49
N THR A 184 13.59 -21.22 -23.71
CA THR A 184 14.50 -20.09 -23.44
C THR A 184 15.77 -20.55 -22.72
N PHE A 185 15.65 -21.46 -21.77
CA PHE A 185 16.80 -22.04 -21.08
C PHE A 185 17.68 -22.85 -22.04
N ALA A 186 17.08 -23.71 -22.89
CA ALA A 186 17.83 -24.47 -23.89
C ALA A 186 18.54 -23.57 -24.91
N GLU A 187 17.90 -22.48 -25.35
CA GLU A 187 18.53 -21.49 -26.23
C GLU A 187 19.73 -20.80 -25.56
N ALA A 188 19.66 -20.54 -24.25
CA ALA A 188 20.75 -19.93 -23.49
C ALA A 188 21.87 -20.92 -23.14
N ALA A 189 21.53 -22.17 -22.76
CA ALA A 189 22.46 -23.21 -22.33
C ALA A 189 23.06 -24.01 -23.50
N GLY A 190 22.47 -23.91 -24.68
CA GLY A 190 22.86 -24.70 -25.85
C GLY A 190 22.59 -26.20 -25.61
N SER A 191 23.64 -27.01 -25.68
CA SER A 191 23.56 -28.46 -25.42
C SER A 191 23.81 -28.84 -23.95
N GLY A 192 24.01 -27.85 -23.06
CA GLY A 192 24.30 -28.07 -21.65
C GLY A 192 23.05 -28.25 -20.79
N GLU A 193 23.17 -29.01 -19.69
CA GLU A 193 22.13 -29.12 -18.66
C GLU A 193 22.14 -27.92 -17.68
N THR A 194 23.19 -27.09 -17.75
CA THR A 194 23.41 -25.91 -16.91
C THR A 194 23.93 -24.74 -17.76
N LEU A 195 23.75 -23.52 -17.26
CA LEU A 195 24.35 -22.30 -17.79
C LEU A 195 25.68 -22.04 -17.10
N SER A 196 26.74 -21.89 -17.88
CA SER A 196 28.00 -21.33 -17.40
C SER A 196 27.87 -19.82 -17.15
N VAL A 197 28.84 -19.23 -16.45
CA VAL A 197 28.92 -17.78 -16.24
C VAL A 197 28.87 -17.03 -17.58
N ASP A 198 29.63 -17.46 -18.58
CA ASP A 198 29.71 -16.79 -19.88
C ASP A 198 28.40 -16.90 -20.67
N GLN A 199 27.72 -18.05 -20.59
CA GLN A 199 26.41 -18.24 -21.19
C GLN A 199 25.36 -17.35 -20.52
N LEU A 200 25.41 -17.22 -19.19
CA LEU A 200 24.52 -16.32 -18.46
C LEU A 200 24.79 -14.86 -18.81
N VAL A 201 26.06 -14.43 -18.94
CA VAL A 201 26.40 -13.08 -19.41
C VAL A 201 25.82 -12.82 -20.81
N THR A 202 25.99 -13.79 -21.72
CA THR A 202 25.47 -13.71 -23.09
C THR A 202 23.95 -13.55 -23.09
N PHE A 203 23.26 -14.35 -22.27
CA PHE A 203 21.82 -14.25 -22.09
C PHE A 203 21.39 -12.86 -21.58
N LEU A 204 22.06 -12.32 -20.56
CA LEU A 204 21.74 -11.01 -20.00
C LEU A 204 21.93 -9.89 -21.03
N GLN A 205 23.05 -9.89 -21.75
CA GLN A 205 23.35 -8.85 -22.73
C GLN A 205 22.43 -8.90 -23.95
N HIS A 206 22.18 -10.09 -24.49
CA HIS A 206 21.49 -10.23 -25.77
C HIS A 206 19.98 -10.42 -25.65
N GLN A 207 19.52 -11.21 -24.66
CA GLN A 207 18.10 -11.48 -24.47
C GLN A 207 17.46 -10.49 -23.49
N GLN A 208 18.10 -10.20 -22.36
CA GLN A 208 17.58 -9.23 -21.38
C GLN A 208 17.95 -7.77 -21.70
N ARG A 209 18.82 -7.54 -22.70
CA ARG A 209 19.30 -6.21 -23.11
C ARG A 209 20.03 -5.45 -22.00
N GLU A 210 20.65 -6.18 -21.08
CA GLU A 210 21.51 -5.61 -20.05
C GLU A 210 22.94 -5.45 -20.59
N GLU A 211 23.19 -4.40 -21.39
CA GLU A 211 24.48 -4.21 -22.08
C GLU A 211 25.70 -4.13 -21.13
N ALA A 212 25.48 -3.65 -19.90
CA ALA A 212 26.51 -3.56 -18.87
C ALA A 212 26.73 -4.87 -18.08
N ALA A 213 25.96 -5.93 -18.38
CA ALA A 213 26.10 -7.21 -17.68
C ALA A 213 27.47 -7.83 -17.98
N GLY A 214 28.15 -8.28 -16.93
CA GLY A 214 29.45 -8.93 -17.04
C GLY A 214 29.60 -10.11 -16.07
N PRO A 215 30.74 -10.82 -16.08
CA PRO A 215 30.92 -12.04 -15.29
C PRO A 215 30.66 -11.87 -13.79
N ALA A 216 30.98 -10.69 -13.23
CA ALA A 216 30.72 -10.39 -11.83
C ALA A 216 29.23 -10.37 -11.49
N LEU A 217 28.40 -9.77 -12.36
CA LEU A 217 26.95 -9.76 -12.19
C LEU A 217 26.40 -11.19 -12.33
N ALA A 218 26.79 -11.92 -13.36
CA ALA A 218 26.37 -13.30 -13.57
C ALA A 218 26.71 -14.20 -12.38
N LEU A 219 27.91 -14.11 -11.82
CA LEU A 219 28.30 -14.82 -10.59
C LEU A 219 27.42 -14.43 -9.39
N SER A 220 27.11 -13.13 -9.24
CA SER A 220 26.22 -12.68 -8.17
C SER A 220 24.79 -13.19 -8.33
N LEU A 221 24.31 -13.39 -9.56
CA LEU A 221 22.99 -13.95 -9.84
C LEU A 221 22.96 -15.45 -9.56
N ILE A 222 24.02 -16.17 -9.93
CA ILE A 222 24.20 -17.59 -9.58
C ILE A 222 24.18 -17.75 -8.05
N GLU A 223 24.99 -16.98 -7.33
CA GLU A 223 25.07 -17.07 -5.87
C GLU A 223 23.72 -16.80 -5.20
N ARG A 224 22.93 -15.85 -5.74
CA ARG A 224 21.62 -15.46 -5.18
C ARG A 224 20.48 -16.41 -5.53
N TYR A 225 20.45 -16.93 -6.75
CA TYR A 225 19.26 -17.60 -7.29
C TYR A 225 19.43 -19.10 -7.51
N GLU A 226 20.66 -19.61 -7.59
CA GLU A 226 20.87 -21.03 -7.78
C GLU A 226 20.48 -21.83 -6.51
N PRO A 227 19.58 -22.82 -6.60
CA PRO A 227 19.26 -23.63 -5.44
C PRO A 227 20.31 -24.71 -5.13
N SER A 228 21.03 -25.24 -6.12
CA SER A 228 21.98 -26.35 -5.94
C SER A 228 23.34 -25.85 -5.47
N GLU A 229 23.74 -26.23 -4.25
CA GLU A 229 25.07 -25.91 -3.69
C GLU A 229 26.21 -26.48 -4.54
N THR A 230 26.00 -27.64 -5.16
CA THR A 230 26.96 -28.23 -6.10
C THR A 230 27.12 -27.35 -7.35
N ALA A 231 26.01 -26.87 -7.91
CA ALA A 231 26.05 -26.00 -9.09
C ALA A 231 26.65 -24.63 -8.77
N LYS A 232 26.33 -24.05 -7.60
CA LYS A 232 26.99 -22.84 -7.09
C LYS A 232 28.50 -23.00 -6.97
N ALA A 233 28.96 -24.08 -6.35
CA ALA A 233 30.39 -24.36 -6.20
C ALA A 233 31.10 -24.48 -7.57
N GLN A 234 30.40 -24.98 -8.58
CA GLN A 234 30.87 -25.08 -9.96
C GLN A 234 30.66 -23.80 -10.78
N ARG A 235 30.07 -22.75 -10.18
CA ARG A 235 29.73 -21.47 -10.84
C ARG A 235 28.82 -21.67 -12.05
N GLN A 236 27.82 -22.51 -11.90
CA GLN A 236 26.82 -22.83 -12.91
C GLN A 236 25.41 -22.55 -12.39
N MET A 237 24.50 -22.21 -13.31
CA MET A 237 23.08 -22.04 -13.01
C MET A 237 22.28 -23.17 -13.65
N THR A 238 21.51 -23.88 -12.83
CA THR A 238 20.54 -24.87 -13.29
C THR A 238 19.29 -24.17 -13.82
N LYS A 239 18.42 -24.92 -14.50
CA LYS A 239 17.11 -24.43 -14.94
C LYS A 239 16.27 -23.86 -13.79
N ASP A 240 16.35 -24.48 -12.61
CA ASP A 240 15.64 -24.00 -11.43
C ASP A 240 16.21 -22.65 -10.97
N GLY A 241 17.54 -22.48 -10.96
CA GLY A 241 18.17 -21.19 -10.67
C GLY A 241 17.83 -20.11 -11.69
N PHE A 242 17.73 -20.48 -12.96
CA PHE A 242 17.33 -19.59 -14.04
C PHE A 242 15.88 -19.13 -13.90
N LEU A 243 14.96 -20.04 -13.58
CA LEU A 243 13.56 -19.70 -13.30
C LEU A 243 13.45 -18.78 -12.07
N MET A 244 14.23 -19.05 -11.02
CA MET A 244 14.29 -18.19 -9.84
C MET A 244 14.76 -16.77 -10.20
N TYR A 245 15.78 -16.64 -11.05
CA TYR A 245 16.22 -15.35 -11.57
C TYR A 245 15.09 -14.64 -12.33
N LEU A 246 14.41 -15.30 -13.26
CA LEU A 246 13.34 -14.69 -14.06
C LEU A 246 12.15 -14.20 -13.23
N LEU A 247 11.88 -14.85 -12.10
CA LEU A 247 10.81 -14.46 -11.17
C LEU A 247 11.30 -13.47 -10.09
N SER A 248 12.59 -13.15 -10.07
CA SER A 248 13.19 -12.27 -9.08
C SER A 248 13.01 -10.79 -9.40
N ALA A 249 13.42 -9.94 -8.45
CA ALA A 249 13.48 -8.50 -8.68
C ALA A 249 14.50 -8.12 -9.77
N ASP A 250 15.57 -8.90 -9.94
CA ASP A 250 16.59 -8.70 -10.97
C ASP A 250 16.12 -9.17 -12.36
N GLY A 251 15.18 -10.11 -12.43
CA GLY A 251 14.46 -10.47 -13.67
C GLY A 251 13.23 -9.61 -13.94
N SER A 252 13.02 -8.53 -13.17
CA SER A 252 11.81 -7.71 -13.29
C SER A 252 11.81 -6.92 -14.59
N ALA A 253 10.64 -6.85 -15.23
CA ALA A 253 10.41 -5.94 -16.36
C ALA A 253 10.63 -4.46 -16.00
N PHE A 254 10.62 -4.11 -14.71
CA PHE A 254 10.89 -2.76 -14.22
C PHE A 254 12.34 -2.64 -13.75
N SER A 255 13.02 -1.59 -14.23
CA SER A 255 14.38 -1.26 -13.79
C SER A 255 14.46 -1.08 -12.27
N LEU A 256 15.38 -1.81 -11.64
CA LEU A 256 15.68 -1.67 -10.22
C LEU A 256 16.15 -0.25 -9.86
N ALA A 257 16.83 0.44 -10.78
CA ALA A 257 17.27 1.82 -10.58
C ALA A 257 16.09 2.78 -10.37
N HIS A 258 14.93 2.48 -10.98
CA HIS A 258 13.72 3.29 -10.86
C HIS A 258 12.90 3.01 -9.59
N ARG A 259 13.35 2.09 -8.72
CA ARG A 259 12.74 1.86 -7.39
C ARG A 259 13.07 2.97 -6.39
N ARG A 260 14.07 3.78 -6.68
CA ARG A 260 14.44 4.97 -5.91
C ARG A 260 14.22 6.19 -6.79
N VAL A 261 14.23 7.36 -6.16
CA VAL A 261 14.16 8.63 -6.90
C VAL A 261 15.41 8.73 -7.77
N TYR A 262 15.21 8.73 -9.09
CA TYR A 262 16.27 8.75 -10.09
C TYR A 262 16.20 10.01 -10.98
N GLN A 263 15.10 10.76 -10.87
CA GLN A 263 14.92 12.04 -11.55
C GLN A 263 15.83 13.09 -10.91
N ASP A 264 16.27 14.06 -11.72
CA ASP A 264 16.85 15.28 -11.19
C ASP A 264 15.78 16.07 -10.45
N MET A 265 15.92 16.18 -9.13
CA MET A 265 14.98 16.91 -8.25
C MET A 265 15.43 18.36 -7.99
N GLY A 266 16.47 18.82 -8.69
CA GLY A 266 17.03 20.17 -8.63
C GLY A 266 16.36 21.18 -9.56
N GLN A 267 15.54 20.75 -10.51
CA GLN A 267 14.80 21.65 -11.41
C GLN A 267 13.67 22.40 -10.68
N PRO A 268 13.18 23.54 -11.21
CA PRO A 268 12.04 24.28 -10.64
C PRO A 268 10.78 23.42 -10.50
N LEU A 269 9.98 23.64 -9.45
CA LEU A 269 8.78 22.84 -9.16
C LEU A 269 7.78 22.74 -10.34
N SER A 270 7.72 23.75 -11.21
CA SER A 270 6.87 23.76 -12.41
C SER A 270 7.25 22.72 -13.48
N HIS A 271 8.40 22.05 -13.36
CA HIS A 271 8.88 21.07 -14.35
C HIS A 271 8.45 19.62 -14.03
N TYR A 272 7.72 19.41 -12.93
CA TYR A 272 7.36 18.06 -12.48
C TYR A 272 5.84 17.84 -12.57
N LEU A 273 5.47 16.61 -12.91
CA LEU A 273 4.12 16.12 -12.67
C LEU A 273 3.96 15.82 -11.18
N VAL A 274 3.01 16.49 -10.53
CA VAL A 274 2.75 16.34 -9.10
C VAL A 274 1.54 15.45 -8.90
N SER A 275 1.72 14.34 -8.18
CA SER A 275 0.60 13.48 -7.76
C SER A 275 -0.36 14.28 -6.88
N SER A 276 -1.60 14.47 -7.35
CA SER A 276 -2.56 15.41 -6.78
C SER A 276 -3.91 14.73 -6.53
N SER A 277 -4.59 15.11 -5.46
CA SER A 277 -5.91 14.58 -5.09
C SER A 277 -6.92 15.71 -5.10
N HIS A 278 -8.04 15.48 -5.78
CA HIS A 278 -9.22 16.33 -5.76
C HIS A 278 -10.17 15.88 -4.64
N ASN A 279 -10.84 16.82 -3.96
CA ASN A 279 -11.76 16.59 -2.84
C ASN A 279 -11.28 15.50 -1.89
N THR A 280 -10.04 15.65 -1.40
CA THR A 280 -9.29 14.61 -0.70
C THR A 280 -10.02 14.02 0.50
N TYR A 281 -10.91 14.80 1.13
CA TYR A 281 -11.67 14.38 2.30
C TYR A 281 -12.74 13.31 2.00
N LEU A 282 -13.18 13.12 0.74
CA LEU A 282 -14.25 12.18 0.39
C LEU A 282 -13.70 10.76 0.16
N LEU A 283 -14.31 9.77 0.80
CA LEU A 283 -14.00 8.34 0.57
C LEU A 283 -14.83 7.70 -0.54
N GLU A 284 -16.01 8.24 -0.84
CA GLU A 284 -17.00 7.65 -1.74
C GLU A 284 -17.58 8.71 -2.69
N ASP A 285 -18.92 8.80 -2.81
CA ASP A 285 -19.58 9.68 -3.76
C ASP A 285 -19.55 11.16 -3.35
N GLN A 286 -19.62 12.04 -4.35
CA GLN A 286 -19.53 13.50 -4.20
C GLN A 286 -20.77 14.15 -3.55
N LEU A 287 -21.88 13.43 -3.36
CA LEU A 287 -23.16 14.02 -2.91
C LEU A 287 -23.55 13.61 -1.48
N ALA A 288 -23.21 12.39 -1.05
CA ALA A 288 -23.59 11.84 0.24
C ALA A 288 -22.49 11.00 0.90
N GLY A 289 -21.31 10.88 0.27
CA GLY A 289 -20.19 10.11 0.80
C GLY A 289 -19.66 10.64 2.13
N PRO A 290 -19.06 9.77 2.96
CA PRO A 290 -18.43 10.21 4.20
C PRO A 290 -17.14 10.99 3.93
N SER A 291 -17.02 12.14 4.58
CA SER A 291 -15.75 12.87 4.74
C SER A 291 -14.94 12.26 5.89
N SER A 292 -13.66 11.97 5.67
CA SER A 292 -12.78 11.35 6.68
C SER A 292 -11.36 11.91 6.65
N THR A 293 -10.76 12.03 7.83
CA THR A 293 -9.32 12.33 7.99
C THR A 293 -8.44 11.19 7.46
N GLU A 294 -8.93 9.94 7.46
CA GLU A 294 -8.22 8.77 6.93
C GLU A 294 -8.01 8.88 5.41
N ALA A 295 -8.86 9.61 4.70
CA ALA A 295 -8.70 9.85 3.27
C ALA A 295 -7.39 10.60 2.95
N TYR A 296 -7.05 11.61 3.76
CA TYR A 296 -5.76 12.31 3.68
C TYR A 296 -4.57 11.42 4.01
N ILE A 297 -4.71 10.57 5.04
CA ILE A 297 -3.68 9.60 5.43
C ILE A 297 -3.39 8.65 4.26
N ARG A 298 -4.44 8.09 3.65
CA ARG A 298 -4.32 7.18 2.49
C ARG A 298 -3.68 7.86 1.29
N ALA A 299 -4.08 9.09 0.97
CA ALA A 299 -3.50 9.86 -0.12
C ALA A 299 -1.98 10.07 0.09
N LEU A 300 -1.59 10.53 1.29
CA LEU A 300 -0.19 10.76 1.65
C LEU A 300 0.64 9.47 1.65
N CYS A 301 0.12 8.37 2.19
CA CYS A 301 0.78 7.07 2.20
C CYS A 301 0.97 6.48 0.79
N LYS A 302 0.12 6.85 -0.17
CA LYS A 302 0.28 6.53 -1.60
C LYS A 302 1.23 7.47 -2.34
N GLY A 303 1.83 8.44 -1.65
CA GLY A 303 2.77 9.40 -2.23
C GLY A 303 2.14 10.66 -2.82
N CYS A 304 0.83 10.89 -2.66
CA CYS A 304 0.18 12.12 -3.11
C CYS A 304 0.82 13.35 -2.46
N ARG A 305 1.09 14.39 -3.25
CA ARG A 305 1.83 15.62 -2.85
C ARG A 305 1.00 16.89 -2.96
N CYS A 306 -0.21 16.86 -3.50
CA CYS A 306 -1.15 17.99 -3.49
C CYS A 306 -2.51 17.52 -2.96
N LEU A 307 -2.98 18.14 -1.88
CA LEU A 307 -4.21 17.78 -1.18
C LEU A 307 -5.16 18.97 -1.16
N GLU A 308 -6.45 18.70 -1.28
CA GLU A 308 -7.51 19.71 -1.31
C GLU A 308 -8.29 19.75 0.00
N LEU A 309 -8.59 20.97 0.48
CA LEU A 309 -9.29 21.24 1.72
C LEU A 309 -10.36 22.32 1.50
N ASP A 310 -11.62 21.89 1.44
CA ASP A 310 -12.77 22.78 1.29
C ASP A 310 -13.20 23.28 2.65
N CYS A 311 -12.74 24.48 3.00
CA CYS A 311 -12.85 25.04 4.33
C CYS A 311 -14.11 25.90 4.45
N TRP A 312 -14.95 25.57 5.42
CA TRP A 312 -16.20 26.27 5.70
C TRP A 312 -16.29 26.68 7.17
N ASP A 313 -17.11 27.70 7.45
CA ASP A 313 -17.40 28.09 8.82
C ASP A 313 -18.07 26.93 9.58
N GLY A 314 -17.54 26.61 10.76
CA GLY A 314 -18.11 25.60 11.64
C GLY A 314 -18.64 26.17 12.96
N PRO A 315 -19.34 25.34 13.75
CA PRO A 315 -19.87 25.74 15.05
C PRO A 315 -18.73 26.04 16.04
N ASN A 316 -19.03 26.87 17.06
CA ASN A 316 -18.08 27.22 18.13
C ASN A 316 -16.78 27.89 17.63
N GLN A 317 -16.81 28.56 16.47
CA GLN A 317 -15.66 29.17 15.81
C GLN A 317 -14.55 28.18 15.43
N GLU A 318 -14.88 26.90 15.26
CA GLU A 318 -13.96 25.90 14.75
C GLU A 318 -14.25 25.60 13.26
N PRO A 319 -13.30 25.87 12.34
CA PRO A 319 -13.49 25.61 10.92
C PRO A 319 -13.67 24.11 10.61
N ILE A 320 -14.51 23.82 9.63
CA ILE A 320 -14.82 22.46 9.18
C ILE A 320 -14.45 22.25 7.71
N ILE A 321 -14.31 21.00 7.31
CA ILE A 321 -14.12 20.57 5.92
C ILE A 321 -15.25 19.66 5.49
N TYR A 322 -15.87 19.97 4.35
CA TYR A 322 -16.86 19.16 3.64
C TYR A 322 -17.15 19.75 2.25
N HIS A 323 -17.86 18.99 1.41
CA HIS A 323 -18.27 19.45 0.09
C HIS A 323 -19.50 20.36 0.21
N GLY A 324 -19.35 21.63 -0.16
CA GLY A 324 -20.37 22.66 -0.06
C GLY A 324 -21.74 22.23 -0.59
N TYR A 325 -22.82 22.65 0.08
CA TYR A 325 -24.21 22.43 -0.40
C TYR A 325 -24.63 20.96 -0.62
N THR A 326 -23.86 19.99 -0.11
CA THR A 326 -24.16 18.55 -0.20
C THR A 326 -24.59 17.93 1.14
N PHE A 327 -24.85 16.62 1.14
CA PHE A 327 -25.15 15.83 2.33
C PHE A 327 -23.93 15.09 2.89
N THR A 328 -22.72 15.45 2.45
CA THR A 328 -21.48 14.84 2.95
C THR A 328 -21.28 15.13 4.44
N SER A 329 -20.62 14.21 5.14
CA SER A 329 -20.29 14.44 6.56
C SER A 329 -19.23 15.53 6.70
N LYS A 330 -19.11 16.10 7.90
CA LYS A 330 -18.16 17.18 8.20
C LYS A 330 -17.06 16.67 9.10
N ILE A 331 -15.83 17.11 8.84
CA ILE A 331 -14.66 16.85 9.68
C ILE A 331 -14.03 18.17 10.12
N LEU A 332 -13.35 18.18 11.27
CA LEU A 332 -12.70 19.39 11.77
C LEU A 332 -11.42 19.68 10.97
N PHE A 333 -11.22 20.96 10.63
CA PHE A 333 -10.00 21.41 9.96
C PHE A 333 -8.75 21.07 10.78
N CYS A 334 -8.80 21.23 12.10
CA CYS A 334 -7.68 20.94 12.98
C CYS A 334 -7.29 19.45 13.01
N ASP A 335 -8.25 18.53 12.88
CA ASP A 335 -7.97 17.09 12.83
C ASP A 335 -7.31 16.69 11.51
N VAL A 336 -7.74 17.29 10.39
CA VAL A 336 -7.08 17.11 9.09
C VAL A 336 -5.63 17.60 9.14
N LEU A 337 -5.36 18.76 9.74
CA LEU A 337 -3.98 19.23 9.90
C LEU A 337 -3.12 18.33 10.78
N ARG A 338 -3.68 17.72 11.84
CA ARG A 338 -2.96 16.73 12.67
C ARG A 338 -2.60 15.49 11.87
N ALA A 339 -3.53 15.00 11.04
CA ALA A 339 -3.26 13.89 10.13
C ALA A 339 -2.17 14.26 9.11
N ILE A 340 -2.23 15.44 8.49
CA ILE A 340 -1.21 15.90 7.54
C ILE A 340 0.16 16.01 8.24
N ARG A 341 0.24 16.63 9.42
CA ARG A 341 1.49 16.72 10.21
C ARG A 341 2.14 15.36 10.42
N ASP A 342 1.35 14.35 10.78
CA ASP A 342 1.85 13.03 11.15
C ASP A 342 2.25 12.17 9.94
N TYR A 343 1.71 12.44 8.74
CA TYR A 343 1.87 11.56 7.56
C TYR A 343 2.48 12.23 6.32
N ALA A 344 2.57 13.57 6.28
CA ALA A 344 3.01 14.34 5.09
C ALA A 344 4.28 13.78 4.47
N PHE A 345 5.26 13.41 5.29
CA PHE A 345 6.60 13.02 4.83
C PHE A 345 6.96 11.54 5.07
N LYS A 346 5.98 10.68 5.41
CA LYS A 346 6.25 9.24 5.67
C LYS A 346 6.61 8.46 4.42
N ALA A 347 5.88 8.68 3.32
CA ALA A 347 6.11 7.98 2.05
C ALA A 347 7.12 8.69 1.14
N SER A 348 7.24 10.02 1.26
CA SER A 348 8.10 10.84 0.41
C SER A 348 8.57 12.09 1.18
N PRO A 349 9.86 12.47 1.12
CA PRO A 349 10.38 13.65 1.80
C PRO A 349 10.08 14.97 1.06
N TYR A 350 9.60 14.89 -0.18
CA TYR A 350 9.34 16.05 -1.05
C TYR A 350 8.11 16.85 -0.60
N PRO A 351 8.03 18.14 -0.98
CA PRO A 351 7.00 19.06 -0.47
C PRO A 351 5.57 18.58 -0.65
N VAL A 352 4.71 19.02 0.26
CA VAL A 352 3.25 18.85 0.16
C VAL A 352 2.60 20.21 -0.08
N ILE A 353 1.65 20.28 -1.00
CA ILE A 353 0.85 21.47 -1.32
C ILE A 353 -0.55 21.25 -0.74
N LEU A 354 -1.04 22.22 0.02
CA LEU A 354 -2.42 22.28 0.49
C LEU A 354 -3.18 23.29 -0.37
N SER A 355 -4.07 22.81 -1.23
CA SER A 355 -5.03 23.62 -1.98
C SER A 355 -6.19 23.97 -1.06
N LEU A 356 -6.27 25.23 -0.63
CA LEU A 356 -7.32 25.72 0.25
C LEU A 356 -8.43 26.36 -0.57
N GLU A 357 -9.58 25.69 -0.64
CA GLU A 357 -10.82 26.31 -1.10
C GLU A 357 -11.52 26.94 0.10
N ASN A 358 -11.53 28.27 0.18
CA ASN A 358 -11.82 28.97 1.43
C ASN A 358 -13.15 29.73 1.38
N HIS A 359 -14.13 29.21 2.12
CA HIS A 359 -15.47 29.78 2.30
C HIS A 359 -15.70 30.34 3.72
N CYS A 360 -14.65 30.41 4.54
CA CYS A 360 -14.74 30.87 5.92
C CYS A 360 -14.83 32.40 6.02
N THR A 361 -15.55 32.88 7.02
CA THR A 361 -15.51 34.29 7.46
C THR A 361 -14.11 34.70 7.92
N LEU A 362 -13.83 36.02 7.91
CA LEU A 362 -12.55 36.55 8.39
C LEU A 362 -12.21 36.15 9.83
N GLU A 363 -13.21 35.95 10.68
CA GLU A 363 -12.98 35.49 12.05
C GLU A 363 -12.46 34.04 12.08
N GLN A 364 -13.09 33.13 11.35
CA GLN A 364 -12.66 31.74 11.27
C GLN A 364 -11.40 31.55 10.43
N GLN A 365 -11.14 32.42 9.43
CA GLN A 365 -9.84 32.45 8.74
C GLN A 365 -8.67 32.75 9.69
N ARG A 366 -8.87 33.60 10.71
CA ARG A 366 -7.85 33.81 11.76
C ARG A 366 -7.64 32.54 12.59
N VAL A 367 -8.70 31.77 12.84
CA VAL A 367 -8.59 30.47 13.53
C VAL A 367 -7.85 29.45 12.66
N MET A 368 -8.16 29.36 11.37
CA MET A 368 -7.43 28.52 10.41
C MET A 368 -5.93 28.86 10.41
N ALA A 369 -5.58 30.14 10.33
CA ALA A 369 -4.19 30.59 10.34
C ALA A 369 -3.47 30.20 11.64
N ARG A 370 -4.13 30.31 12.80
CA ARG A 370 -3.56 29.84 14.08
C ARG A 370 -3.35 28.33 14.08
N HIS A 371 -4.32 27.55 13.61
CA HIS A 371 -4.20 26.09 13.54
C HIS A 371 -3.07 25.66 12.60
N LEU A 372 -2.96 26.26 11.41
CA LEU A 372 -1.87 26.02 10.47
C LEU A 372 -0.50 26.26 11.12
N GLN A 373 -0.33 27.41 11.80
CA GLN A 373 0.92 27.76 12.46
C GLN A 373 1.23 26.85 13.66
N ALA A 374 0.25 26.57 14.51
CA ALA A 374 0.44 25.81 15.74
C ALA A 374 0.66 24.31 15.47
N ILE A 375 -0.06 23.74 14.50
CA ILE A 375 -0.06 22.29 14.24
C ILE A 375 1.09 21.91 13.29
N LEU A 376 1.28 22.65 12.18
CA LEU A 376 2.31 22.33 11.19
C LEU A 376 3.67 22.92 11.57
N GLY A 377 3.69 24.01 12.35
CA GLY A 377 4.91 24.61 12.90
C GLY A 377 5.99 24.82 11.83
N PRO A 378 7.20 24.26 12.01
CA PRO A 378 8.33 24.48 11.09
C PRO A 378 8.18 23.78 9.73
N MET A 379 7.22 22.87 9.58
CA MET A 379 6.89 22.25 8.29
C MET A 379 6.21 23.26 7.37
N LEU A 380 5.44 24.20 7.92
CA LEU A 380 4.76 25.22 7.14
C LEU A 380 5.77 26.22 6.56
N LEU A 381 5.78 26.36 5.23
CA LEU A 381 6.57 27.39 4.57
C LEU A 381 5.83 28.74 4.68
N ASN A 382 6.22 29.53 5.68
CA ASN A 382 5.59 30.82 5.98
C ASN A 382 6.44 32.04 5.56
N ARG A 383 7.60 31.81 4.94
CA ARG A 383 8.51 32.83 4.42
C ARG A 383 9.05 32.39 3.07
N GLN A 384 9.38 33.35 2.21
CA GLN A 384 10.11 33.07 0.98
C GLN A 384 11.49 32.49 1.32
N LEU A 385 11.98 31.60 0.46
CA LEU A 385 13.33 31.05 0.57
C LEU A 385 14.34 32.10 0.12
N ASP A 386 15.43 32.25 0.86
CA ASP A 386 16.50 33.19 0.51
C ASP A 386 17.15 32.79 -0.82
N GLY A 387 17.42 33.79 -1.68
CA GLY A 387 18.15 33.60 -2.94
C GLY A 387 17.33 33.07 -4.13
N VAL A 388 16.02 32.88 -3.98
CA VAL A 388 15.12 32.48 -5.09
C VAL A 388 14.40 33.71 -5.62
N THR A 389 14.88 34.31 -6.71
CA THR A 389 14.33 35.58 -7.22
C THR A 389 13.52 35.45 -8.50
N ASN A 390 13.81 34.46 -9.36
CA ASN A 390 13.29 34.43 -10.75
C ASN A 390 12.61 33.11 -11.16
N SER A 391 12.55 32.09 -10.30
CA SER A 391 11.92 30.79 -10.59
C SER A 391 11.31 30.16 -9.35
N LEU A 392 10.41 29.18 -9.49
CA LEU A 392 9.96 28.40 -8.34
C LEU A 392 11.13 27.60 -7.74
N PRO A 393 11.19 27.42 -6.40
CA PRO A 393 12.19 26.56 -5.78
C PRO A 393 12.06 25.11 -6.28
N SER A 394 13.15 24.34 -6.20
CA SER A 394 13.13 22.93 -6.56
C SER A 394 12.47 22.07 -5.46
N PRO A 395 11.95 20.88 -5.81
CA PRO A 395 11.52 19.89 -4.82
C PRO A 395 12.59 19.60 -3.76
N GLU A 396 13.86 19.61 -4.16
CA GLU A 396 14.99 19.38 -3.24
C GLU A 396 15.13 20.48 -2.18
N GLN A 397 15.00 21.74 -2.58
CA GLN A 397 15.02 22.90 -1.66
C GLN A 397 13.82 22.93 -0.71
N LEU A 398 12.72 22.29 -1.11
CA LEU A 398 11.44 22.29 -0.39
C LEU A 398 11.19 20.99 0.40
N LYS A 399 12.20 20.13 0.58
CA LYS A 399 12.07 18.91 1.38
C LYS A 399 11.55 19.20 2.78
N GLY A 400 10.56 18.41 3.23
CA GLY A 400 9.93 18.57 4.54
C GLY A 400 9.07 19.83 4.68
N LYS A 401 8.74 20.53 3.58
CA LYS A 401 7.93 21.75 3.61
C LYS A 401 6.50 21.51 3.12
N ILE A 402 5.57 22.22 3.75
CA ILE A 402 4.16 22.30 3.39
C ILE A 402 3.88 23.70 2.86
N LEU A 403 3.38 23.77 1.63
CA LEU A 403 3.03 25.00 0.92
C LEU A 403 1.52 25.18 0.95
N LEU A 404 1.06 26.44 0.97
CA LEU A 404 -0.35 26.78 0.87
C LEU A 404 -0.63 27.37 -0.51
N LYS A 405 -1.58 26.79 -1.24
CA LYS A 405 -2.22 27.39 -2.40
C LYS A 405 -3.54 28.00 -1.92
N GLY A 406 -3.72 29.29 -2.15
CA GLY A 406 -4.94 30.01 -1.81
C GLY A 406 -4.86 31.49 -2.19
N LYS A 407 -5.98 32.21 -2.07
CA LYS A 407 -6.07 33.63 -2.43
C LYS A 407 -5.16 34.48 -1.54
N LYS A 408 -4.41 35.41 -2.15
CA LYS A 408 -3.47 36.32 -1.48
C LYS A 408 -3.85 37.78 -1.72
N LEU A 409 -4.06 38.54 -0.65
CA LEU A 409 -4.28 39.98 -0.72
C LEU A 409 -3.05 40.71 -1.29
N GLY A 410 -3.26 41.61 -2.25
CA GLY A 410 -2.21 42.46 -2.83
C GLY A 410 -1.41 41.88 -4.00
N GLY A 411 -1.77 40.69 -4.52
CA GLY A 411 -1.09 40.08 -5.66
C GLY A 411 0.39 39.72 -5.40
N LEU A 412 1.12 39.43 -6.48
CA LEU A 412 2.56 39.08 -6.47
C LEU A 412 3.49 40.29 -6.68
N LEU A 413 2.97 41.53 -6.67
CA LEU A 413 3.79 42.71 -6.94
C LEU A 413 4.74 43.03 -5.77
N PRO A 414 6.02 43.34 -6.04
CA PRO A 414 6.95 43.80 -5.01
C PRO A 414 6.51 45.18 -4.47
N PRO A 415 6.83 45.50 -3.21
CA PRO A 415 6.47 46.79 -2.60
C PRO A 415 7.28 47.91 -3.26
N GLY A 416 6.76 48.50 -4.33
CA GLY A 416 7.43 49.60 -5.04
C GLY A 416 6.78 50.14 -6.32
N GLY A 417 5.62 49.62 -6.76
CA GLY A 417 4.90 50.17 -7.93
C GLY A 417 3.65 50.92 -7.50
N GLU A 418 3.56 52.20 -7.86
CA GLU A 418 2.40 53.06 -7.62
C GLU A 418 1.11 52.55 -8.29
N GLY A 419 -0.02 52.98 -7.73
CA GLY A 419 -1.36 52.44 -7.92
C GLY A 419 -1.83 52.28 -9.37
N GLY A 420 -2.42 51.11 -9.63
CA GLY A 420 -3.34 50.83 -10.74
C GLY A 420 -4.53 50.03 -10.20
N PRO A 421 -5.72 50.14 -10.82
CA PRO A 421 -6.96 49.58 -10.27
C PRO A 421 -6.84 48.06 -10.10
N GLU A 422 -7.35 47.56 -8.97
CA GLU A 422 -7.43 46.15 -8.61
C GLU A 422 -8.01 45.32 -9.77
N ALA A 423 -7.14 44.71 -10.56
CA ALA A 423 -7.53 43.60 -11.41
C ALA A 423 -7.61 42.37 -10.51
N THR A 424 -8.81 42.07 -10.03
CA THR A 424 -9.17 40.74 -9.54
C THR A 424 -9.05 39.77 -10.71
N VAL A 425 -7.86 39.24 -10.94
CA VAL A 425 -7.65 38.17 -11.91
C VAL A 425 -8.26 36.91 -11.27
N VAL A 426 -9.51 36.63 -11.60
CA VAL A 426 -10.16 35.35 -11.32
C VAL A 426 -9.41 34.32 -12.17
N SER A 427 -8.87 33.27 -11.54
CA SER A 427 -8.19 32.23 -12.31
C SER A 427 -9.21 31.31 -12.96
N ASP A 428 -8.89 30.70 -14.11
CA ASP A 428 -9.74 29.70 -14.76
C ASP A 428 -10.11 28.53 -13.80
N GLU A 429 -9.25 28.26 -12.81
CA GLU A 429 -9.52 27.28 -11.74
C GLU A 429 -10.62 27.75 -10.77
N ASP A 430 -10.66 29.05 -10.44
CA ASP A 430 -11.72 29.61 -9.58
C ASP A 430 -13.08 29.59 -10.30
N GLU A 431 -13.12 29.88 -11.60
CA GLU A 431 -14.35 29.78 -12.39
C GLU A 431 -14.87 28.33 -12.46
N ALA A 432 -13.96 27.36 -12.63
CA ALA A 432 -14.32 25.94 -12.67
C ALA A 432 -14.90 25.44 -11.34
N ALA A 433 -14.31 25.84 -10.21
CA ALA A 433 -14.80 25.49 -8.88
C ALA A 433 -16.19 26.08 -8.62
N GLU A 434 -16.41 27.37 -8.95
CA GLU A 434 -17.73 28.01 -8.80
C GLU A 434 -18.81 27.36 -9.68
N MET A 435 -18.47 26.96 -10.91
CA MET A 435 -19.38 26.23 -11.80
C MET A 435 -19.73 24.84 -11.26
N GLU A 436 -18.78 24.13 -10.65
CA GLU A 436 -19.03 22.83 -10.01
C GLU A 436 -19.96 22.98 -8.81
N ASP A 437 -19.73 23.97 -7.96
CA ASP A 437 -20.57 24.32 -6.82
C ASP A 437 -22.01 24.63 -7.24
N GLU A 438 -22.20 25.37 -8.33
CA GLU A 438 -23.52 25.68 -8.90
C GLU A 438 -24.20 24.43 -9.48
N ALA A 439 -23.45 23.58 -10.18
CA ALA A 439 -23.95 22.30 -10.69
C ALA A 439 -24.38 21.37 -9.55
N VAL A 440 -23.62 21.30 -8.47
CA VAL A 440 -23.94 20.52 -7.26
C VAL A 440 -25.20 21.06 -6.58
N ARG A 441 -25.28 22.39 -6.37
CA ARG A 441 -26.47 23.05 -5.81
C ARG A 441 -27.73 22.71 -6.63
N SER A 442 -27.64 22.78 -7.96
CA SER A 442 -28.78 22.45 -8.82
C SER A 442 -29.20 20.98 -8.67
N ARG A 443 -28.26 20.03 -8.63
CA ARG A 443 -28.55 18.60 -8.45
C ARG A 443 -29.17 18.27 -7.10
N VAL A 444 -28.72 18.93 -6.02
CA VAL A 444 -29.27 18.73 -4.68
C VAL A 444 -30.70 19.27 -4.58
N GLN A 445 -31.00 20.40 -5.23
CA GLN A 445 -32.35 20.95 -5.29
C GLN A 445 -33.35 20.08 -6.08
N HIS A 446 -32.87 19.28 -7.04
CA HIS A 446 -33.70 18.42 -7.88
C HIS A 446 -33.86 16.98 -7.35
N LYS A 447 -33.25 16.62 -6.21
CA LYS A 447 -33.46 15.31 -5.58
C LYS A 447 -34.85 15.26 -4.93
N PRO A 448 -35.76 14.34 -5.28
CA PRO A 448 -37.08 14.28 -4.68
C PRO A 448 -36.97 14.03 -3.17
N LYS A 449 -37.68 14.83 -2.36
CA LYS A 449 -37.77 14.63 -0.91
C LYS A 449 -38.22 13.19 -0.64
N CYS A 450 -37.38 12.38 -0.01
CA CYS A 450 -37.80 11.09 0.53
C CYS A 450 -38.99 11.33 1.47
N LEU A 451 -40.14 10.74 1.14
CA LEU A 451 -41.32 10.73 2.00
C LEU A 451 -40.92 10.11 3.35
N PRO A 452 -41.43 10.64 4.48
CA PRO A 452 -41.16 10.06 5.78
C PRO A 452 -41.68 8.62 5.82
N CYS A 453 -40.83 7.68 6.24
CA CYS A 453 -41.25 6.31 6.48
C CYS A 453 -42.38 6.29 7.53
N PRO A 454 -43.48 5.56 7.31
CA PRO A 454 -44.50 5.43 8.33
C PRO A 454 -43.93 4.65 9.51
N ASN A 455 -44.10 5.20 10.72
CA ASN A 455 -43.76 4.55 11.98
C ASN A 455 -44.38 3.14 12.05
N HIS A 456 -43.55 2.14 12.36
CA HIS A 456 -43.97 0.92 13.05
C HIS A 456 -42.91 0.48 14.06
#